data_AF-A0A944ZN48-F1
#
_entry.id   AF-A0A944ZN48-F1
#
_cell.length_a   1.000
_cell.length_b   1.000
_cell.length_c   1.000
_cell.angle_alpha   90.00
_cell.angle_beta   90.00
_cell.angle_gamma   90.00
#
_symmetry.space_group_name_H-M   'P 1'
#
loop_
_entity.id
_entity.type
_entity.pdbx_description
1 polymer ?
#
loop_
_entity_poly.entity_id
_entity_poly.type
_entity_poly.pdbx_seq_one_letter_code
_entity_poly.pdbx_strand_id
1 'polypeptide(L)'
;MNRPSLEDGHVRMPEEEFEELLELAAERGAKRALANVGLIDEHAANDIRDLRSLLGAFRMAKHTAWSTVIRMITTGLLIALMAGVAIKLKLFGGIQ
;
A
#
# COMPACT_ATOMS: atom_id res chain seq x y z
N MET A 1 -21.55 -38.53 4.64
CA MET A 1 -20.56 -38.76 3.58
C MET A 1 -20.51 -40.23 3.25
N ASN A 2 -20.98 -40.60 2.06
CA ASN A 2 -20.73 -41.95 1.55
C ASN A 2 -19.25 -42.07 1.25
N ARG A 3 -18.71 -43.29 1.37
CA ARG A 3 -17.32 -43.51 0.96
C ARG A 3 -17.26 -43.42 -0.57
N PRO A 4 -16.37 -42.61 -1.15
CA PRO A 4 -16.16 -42.61 -2.58
C PRO A 4 -15.83 -44.03 -3.06
N SER A 5 -16.44 -44.46 -4.16
CA SER A 5 -16.08 -45.71 -4.80
C SER A 5 -14.90 -45.50 -5.73
N LEU A 6 -14.02 -46.49 -5.81
CA LEU A 6 -12.90 -46.51 -6.76
C LEU A 6 -13.32 -47.37 -7.94
N GLU A 7 -13.45 -46.76 -9.12
CA GLU A 7 -13.81 -47.45 -10.37
C GLU A 7 -12.82 -47.00 -11.45
N ASP A 8 -12.12 -47.94 -12.09
CA ASP A 8 -11.11 -47.68 -13.13
C ASP A 8 -10.02 -46.67 -12.73
N GLY A 9 -9.64 -46.64 -11.45
CA GLY A 9 -8.67 -45.68 -10.91
C GLY A 9 -9.21 -44.26 -10.72
N HIS A 10 -10.49 -44.04 -10.99
CA HIS A 10 -11.19 -42.80 -10.73
C HIS A 10 -12.00 -42.87 -9.44
N VAL A 11 -12.06 -41.73 -8.73
CA VAL A 11 -12.93 -41.55 -7.58
C VAL A 11 -14.32 -41.19 -8.08
N ARG A 12 -15.32 -42.03 -7.79
CA ARG A 12 -16.73 -41.74 -8.03
C ARG A 12 -17.46 -41.42 -6.74
N MET A 13 -18.33 -40.42 -6.82
CA MET A 13 -19.22 -39.99 -5.75
C MET A 13 -20.42 -39.25 -6.36
N PRO A 14 -21.53 -39.09 -5.62
CA PRO A 14 -22.64 -38.25 -6.04
C PRO A 14 -22.20 -36.80 -6.29
N GLU A 15 -22.87 -36.12 -7.22
CA GLU A 15 -22.58 -34.72 -7.58
C GLU A 15 -22.67 -33.79 -6.36
N GLU A 16 -23.70 -33.94 -5.54
CA GLU A 16 -23.88 -33.16 -4.30
C GLU A 16 -22.70 -33.33 -3.33
N GLU A 17 -22.19 -34.56 -3.16
CA GLU A 17 -21.04 -34.83 -2.29
C GLU A 17 -19.73 -34.25 -2.86
N PHE A 18 -19.62 -34.18 -4.19
CA PHE A 18 -18.49 -33.57 -4.86
C PHE A 18 -18.50 -32.04 -4.70
N GLU A 19 -19.65 -31.40 -4.87
CA GLU A 19 -19.82 -29.96 -4.66
C GLU A 19 -19.50 -29.56 -3.21
N GLU A 20 -19.98 -30.32 -2.24
CA GLU A 20 -19.68 -30.09 -0.81
C GLU A 20 -18.16 -30.20 -0.53
N LEU A 21 -17.48 -31.18 -1.14
CA LEU A 21 -16.02 -31.30 -1.03
C LEU A 21 -15.27 -30.13 -1.64
N LEU A 22 -15.72 -29.64 -2.81
CA LEU A 22 -15.14 -28.48 -3.45
C LEU A 22 -15.32 -27.22 -2.59
N GLU A 23 -16.53 -27.01 -2.06
CA GLU A 23 -16.83 -25.87 -1.17
C GLU A 23 -15.94 -25.91 0.08
N LEU A 24 -15.83 -27.07 0.73
CA LEU A 24 -14.99 -27.24 1.92
C LEU A 24 -13.50 -27.04 1.61
N ALA A 25 -13.02 -27.52 0.46
CA ALA A 25 -11.65 -27.32 0.02
C ALA A 25 -11.37 -25.83 -0.26
N ALA A 26 -12.29 -25.14 -0.92
CA ALA A 26 -12.21 -23.71 -1.20
C ALA A 26 -12.23 -22.89 0.10
N GLU A 27 -13.14 -23.19 1.03
CA GLU A 27 -13.25 -22.52 2.32
C GLU A 27 -11.98 -22.69 3.15
N ARG A 28 -11.46 -23.92 3.24
CA ARG A 28 -10.19 -24.20 3.96
C ARG A 28 -9.00 -23.51 3.29
N GLY A 29 -8.96 -23.49 1.96
CA GLY A 29 -7.95 -22.77 1.19
C GLY A 29 -7.98 -21.27 1.46
N ALA A 30 -9.18 -20.67 1.42
CA ALA A 30 -9.39 -19.26 1.71
C ALA A 30 -9.01 -18.90 3.15
N LYS A 31 -9.47 -19.67 4.14
CA LYS A 31 -9.09 -19.50 5.55
C LYS A 31 -7.59 -19.60 5.77
N ARG A 32 -6.91 -20.55 5.12
CA ARG A 32 -5.44 -20.68 5.18
C ARG A 32 -4.73 -19.50 4.54
N ALA A 33 -5.20 -19.04 3.38
CA ALA A 33 -4.63 -17.86 2.71
C ALA A 33 -4.76 -16.61 3.58
N LEU A 34 -5.96 -16.37 4.14
CA LEU A 34 -6.21 -15.28 5.09
C LEU A 34 -5.32 -15.39 6.33
N ALA A 35 -5.12 -16.59 6.86
CA ALA A 35 -4.21 -16.81 7.98
C ALA A 35 -2.75 -16.51 7.66
N ASN A 36 -2.28 -16.89 6.48
CA ASN A 36 -0.91 -16.59 6.06
C ASN A 36 -0.65 -15.08 5.93
N VAL A 37 -1.68 -14.29 5.64
CA VAL A 37 -1.58 -12.82 5.61
C VAL A 37 -2.00 -12.14 6.91
N GLY A 38 -2.25 -12.91 7.99
CA GLY A 38 -2.58 -12.40 9.32
C GLY A 38 -4.03 -11.92 9.49
N LEU A 39 -4.93 -12.25 8.56
CA LEU A 39 -6.32 -11.78 8.52
C LEU A 39 -7.31 -12.81 9.07
N ILE A 40 -7.07 -13.27 10.30
CA ILE A 40 -7.83 -14.35 10.94
C ILE A 40 -8.88 -13.78 11.93
N ASP A 41 -8.61 -12.58 12.42
CA ASP A 41 -9.44 -11.87 13.40
C ASP A 41 -10.61 -11.14 12.70
N GLU A 42 -11.79 -11.07 13.35
CA GLU A 42 -12.95 -10.32 12.87
C GLU A 42 -12.66 -8.82 12.67
N HIS A 43 -11.70 -8.28 13.41
CA HIS A 43 -11.21 -6.92 13.31
C HIS A 43 -10.25 -6.68 12.14
N ALA A 44 -9.64 -7.74 11.58
CA ALA A 44 -8.59 -7.60 10.57
C ALA A 44 -9.08 -6.92 9.27
N ALA A 45 -10.34 -7.13 8.90
CA ALA A 45 -10.96 -6.44 7.77
C ALA A 45 -11.08 -4.92 8.00
N ASN A 46 -11.38 -4.51 9.25
CA ASN A 46 -11.49 -3.11 9.63
C ASN A 46 -10.11 -2.46 9.71
N ASP A 47 -9.12 -3.13 10.30
CA ASP A 47 -7.75 -2.62 10.39
C ASP A 47 -7.13 -2.36 9.01
N ILE A 48 -7.37 -3.24 8.02
CA ILE A 48 -6.94 -2.99 6.63
C ILE A 48 -7.59 -1.71 6.07
N ARG A 49 -8.88 -1.53 6.34
CA ARG A 49 -9.64 -0.38 5.83
C ARG A 49 -9.13 0.91 6.45
N ASP A 50 -8.79 0.88 7.73
CA ASP A 50 -8.20 1.99 8.46
C ASP A 50 -6.78 2.29 7.97
N LEU A 51 -5.93 1.27 7.78
CA LEU A 51 -4.61 1.44 7.18
C LEU A 51 -4.69 2.07 5.78
N ARG A 52 -5.64 1.64 4.94
CA ARG A 52 -5.87 2.23 3.62
C ARG A 52 -6.30 3.70 3.75
N SER A 53 -7.17 4.01 4.70
CA SER A 53 -7.59 5.38 5.00
C SER A 53 -6.40 6.26 5.42
N LEU A 54 -5.58 5.76 6.35
CA LEU A 54 -4.36 6.43 6.83
C LEU A 54 -3.33 6.63 5.72
N LEU A 55 -3.14 5.64 4.83
CA LEU A 55 -2.27 5.76 3.67
C LEU A 55 -2.79 6.82 2.69
N GLY A 56 -4.11 6.92 2.52
CA GLY A 56 -4.75 7.99 1.78
C GLY A 56 -4.44 9.37 2.38
N ALA A 57 -4.63 9.52 3.69
CA ALA A 57 -4.32 10.74 4.42
C ALA A 57 -2.81 11.10 4.35
N PHE A 58 -1.93 10.12 4.52
CA PHE A 58 -0.48 10.31 4.42
C PHE A 58 -0.06 10.74 3.02
N ARG A 59 -0.65 10.16 1.97
CA ARG A 59 -0.36 10.56 0.58
C ARG A 59 -0.75 12.01 0.33
N MET A 60 -1.89 12.45 0.85
CA MET A 60 -2.31 13.85 0.79
C MET A 60 -1.35 14.75 1.58
N ALA A 61 -1.00 14.39 2.81
CA ALA A 61 -0.06 15.14 3.63
C ALA A 61 1.32 15.26 2.96
N LYS A 62 1.84 14.17 2.37
CA LYS A 62 3.12 14.15 1.66
C LYS A 62 3.13 15.14 0.50
N HIS A 63 2.06 15.23 -0.27
CA HIS A 63 1.96 16.16 -1.39
C HIS A 63 2.09 17.62 -0.92
N THR A 64 1.36 17.98 0.12
CA THR A 64 1.43 19.33 0.72
C THR A 64 2.81 19.62 1.31
N ALA A 65 3.37 18.68 2.06
CA ALA A 65 4.71 18.82 2.65
C ALA A 65 5.78 19.00 1.58
N TRP A 66 5.74 18.22 0.50
CA TRP A 66 6.69 18.31 -0.61
C TRP A 66 6.62 19.67 -1.32
N SER A 67 5.41 20.20 -1.54
CA SER A 67 5.24 21.55 -2.11
C SER A 67 5.89 22.63 -1.24
N THR A 68 5.72 22.54 0.07
CA THR A 68 6.34 23.48 1.03
C THR A 68 7.85 23.38 1.04
N VAL A 69 8.39 22.16 1.05
CA VAL A 69 9.85 21.92 1.01
C VAL A 69 10.46 22.50 -0.26
N ILE A 70 9.87 22.20 -1.44
CA ILE A 70 10.33 22.79 -2.71
C ILE A 70 10.27 24.31 -2.66
N ARG A 71 9.16 24.88 -2.16
CA ARG A 71 9.02 26.33 -2.06
C ARG A 71 10.11 26.95 -1.19
N MET A 72 10.38 26.38 -0.01
CA MET A 72 11.45 26.85 0.87
C MET A 72 12.82 26.78 0.19
N ILE A 73 13.13 25.67 -0.50
CA ILE A 73 14.39 25.51 -1.23
C ILE A 73 14.51 26.56 -2.33
N THR A 74 13.47 26.72 -3.17
CA THR A 74 13.49 27.70 -4.26
C THR A 74 13.62 29.13 -3.74
N THR A 75 12.84 29.50 -2.72
CA THR A 75 12.93 30.84 -2.10
C THR A 75 14.31 31.07 -1.48
N GLY A 76 14.86 30.09 -0.77
CA GLY A 76 16.21 30.16 -0.21
C GLY A 76 17.27 30.33 -1.29
N LEU A 77 17.17 29.60 -2.40
CA LEU A 77 18.09 29.72 -3.52
C LEU A 77 18.02 31.10 -4.17
N LEU A 78 16.81 31.64 -4.40
CA LEU A 78 16.63 32.98 -4.96
C LEU A 78 17.22 34.07 -4.06
N ILE A 79 17.00 33.98 -2.74
CA ILE A 79 17.58 34.91 -1.76
C ILE A 79 19.11 34.81 -1.78
N ALA A 80 19.66 33.60 -1.80
CA ALA A 80 21.10 33.39 -1.86
C ALA A 80 21.72 33.96 -3.15
N LEU A 81 21.06 33.78 -4.29
CA LEU A 81 21.49 34.35 -5.57
C LEU A 81 21.48 35.89 -5.53
N MET A 82 20.40 36.50 -5.05
CA MET A 82 20.31 37.96 -4.91
C MET A 82 21.39 38.52 -3.98
N ALA A 83 21.61 37.88 -2.82
CA ALA A 83 22.66 38.26 -1.89
C ALA A 83 24.05 38.13 -2.52
N GLY A 84 24.32 37.03 -3.24
CA GLY A 84 25.57 36.81 -3.96
C GLY A 84 25.84 37.87 -5.02
N VAL A 85 24.83 38.24 -5.82
CA VAL A 85 24.95 39.33 -6.81
C VAL A 85 25.19 40.67 -6.13
N ALA A 86 24.49 40.99 -5.04
CA ALA A 86 24.69 42.24 -4.31
C ALA A 86 26.11 42.34 -3.72
N ILE A 87 26.64 41.26 -3.14
CA ILE A 87 28.03 41.21 -2.64
C ILE A 87 29.01 41.37 -3.81
N LYS A 88 28.81 40.64 -4.91
CA LYS A 88 29.66 40.76 -6.10
C LYS A 88 29.63 42.19 -6.64
N LEU A 89 28.46 42.81 -6.83
CA LEU A 89 28.35 44.19 -7.30
C LEU A 89 28.97 45.20 -6.34
N LYS A 90 28.83 45.03 -5.02
CA LYS A 90 29.48 45.89 -4.02
C LYS A 90 31.02 45.72 -4.02
N LEU A 91 31.51 44.51 -4.28
CA LEU A 91 32.93 44.18 -4.33
C LEU A 91 33.59 44.65 -5.63
N PHE A 92 32.90 44.52 -6.77
CA PHE A 92 33.39 44.91 -8.11
C PHE A 92 33.04 46.35 -8.51
N GLY A 93 32.00 46.93 -7.91
CA GLY A 93 31.58 48.33 -8.09
C GLY A 93 31.93 49.21 -6.90
N GLY A 94 32.91 48.81 -6.09
CA GLY A 94 33.44 49.61 -4.99
C GLY A 94 34.02 50.93 -5.51
N ILE A 95 33.22 51.99 -5.36
CA ILE A 95 33.55 53.41 -5.22
C ILE A 95 34.82 53.85 -5.96
N GLN A 96 34.63 54.37 -7.17
CA GLN A 96 35.48 55.39 -7.76
C GLN A 96 34.62 56.63 -8.00
#